data_AF-A0A6N9H920-F1
#
_entry.id   AF-A0A6N9H920-F1
#
_cell.length_a   1.000
_cell.length_b   1.000
_cell.length_c   1.000
_cell.angle_alpha   90.00
_cell.angle_beta   90.00
_cell.angle_gamma   90.00
#
_symmetry.space_group_name_H-M   'P 1'
#
loop_
_entity.id
_entity.type
_entity.pdbx_description
1 polymer ?
#
loop_
_entity_poly.entity_id
_entity_poly.type
_entity_poly.pdbx_seq_one_letter_code
_entity_poly.pdbx_strand_id
1 'polypeptide(L)'
;MSALVARNGAPDLDKSTIDYEAIQDPGHGHSIAGWTGSGLVFLGVIIGTIGNVLFSWPMFFVGAGIVVLGPIAFLILNACGLGAKPHHNHLPPR
;
A
#
# COMPACT_ATOMS: atom_id res chain seq x y z
N MET A 1 -31.67 -24.11 23.67
CA MET A 1 -30.74 -23.06 23.21
C MET A 1 -29.76 -23.72 22.25
N SER A 2 -29.88 -23.39 20.96
CA SER A 2 -29.04 -23.97 19.89
C SER A 2 -27.63 -23.41 20.03
N ALA A 3 -26.67 -24.24 20.42
CA ALA A 3 -25.27 -23.88 20.36
C ALA A 3 -24.90 -23.78 18.88
N LEU A 4 -24.68 -22.55 18.40
CA LEU A 4 -23.99 -22.32 17.14
C LEU A 4 -22.61 -22.97 17.27
N VAL A 5 -22.48 -24.16 16.69
CA VAL A 5 -21.18 -24.79 16.42
C VAL A 5 -20.42 -23.81 15.55
N ALA A 6 -19.52 -23.05 16.18
CA ALA A 6 -18.45 -22.39 15.48
C ALA A 6 -17.60 -23.51 14.86
N ARG A 7 -17.95 -23.88 13.62
CA ARG A 7 -17.11 -24.71 12.76
C ARG A 7 -15.85 -23.91 12.46
N ASN A 8 -14.89 -23.95 13.37
CA ASN A 8 -13.50 -23.65 13.05
C ASN A 8 -13.15 -24.59 11.91
N GLY A 9 -12.99 -24.02 10.71
CA GLY A 9 -12.84 -24.77 9.48
C GLY A 9 -11.78 -25.84 9.65
N ALA A 10 -12.21 -27.09 9.51
CA ALA A 10 -11.41 -28.25 9.15
C ALA A 10 -10.03 -28.38 9.88
N PRO A 11 -9.94 -29.20 10.94
CA PRO A 11 -8.65 -29.65 11.48
C PRO A 11 -7.80 -30.47 10.47
N ASP A 12 -8.32 -30.70 9.25
CA ASP A 12 -7.75 -31.52 8.18
C ASP A 12 -7.58 -30.77 6.85
N LEU A 13 -7.59 -29.43 6.83
CA LEU A 13 -7.13 -28.69 5.65
C LEU A 13 -5.64 -28.97 5.46
N ASP A 14 -5.35 -29.96 4.61
CA ASP A 14 -4.00 -30.30 4.18
C ASP A 14 -3.34 -29.06 3.60
N LYS A 15 -2.29 -28.61 4.29
CA LYS A 15 -1.44 -27.50 3.88
C LYS A 15 -1.00 -27.63 2.42
N SER A 16 -0.79 -28.85 1.94
CA SER A 16 -0.35 -29.08 0.56
C SER A 16 -1.43 -28.86 -0.50
N THR A 17 -2.71 -28.82 -0.09
CA THR A 17 -3.86 -28.59 -0.98
C THR A 17 -4.27 -27.11 -1.04
N ILE A 18 -3.87 -26.30 -0.05
CA ILE A 18 -4.10 -24.85 -0.08
C ILE A 18 -2.98 -24.20 -0.88
N ASP A 19 -3.34 -23.59 -2.01
CA ASP A 19 -2.45 -22.72 -2.76
C ASP A 19 -2.18 -21.43 -1.96
N TYR A 20 -1.17 -21.48 -1.10
CA TYR A 20 -0.78 -20.32 -0.31
C TYR A 20 -0.29 -19.16 -1.17
N GLU A 21 0.23 -19.40 -2.37
CA GLU A 21 0.65 -18.34 -3.29
C GLU A 21 -0.53 -17.49 -3.73
N ALA A 22 -1.68 -18.13 -3.98
CA ALA A 22 -2.93 -17.45 -4.35
C ALA A 22 -3.54 -16.63 -3.19
N ILE A 23 -3.22 -16.94 -1.93
CA ILE A 23 -3.76 -16.26 -0.72
C ILE A 23 -2.71 -15.34 -0.08
N GLN A 24 -1.48 -15.27 -0.61
CA GLN A 24 -0.47 -14.38 -0.05
C GLN A 24 -0.91 -12.93 -0.19
N ASP A 25 -0.86 -12.20 0.93
CA ASP A 25 -0.93 -10.75 0.90
C ASP A 25 0.25 -10.26 0.04
N PRO A 26 -0.01 -9.58 -1.08
CA PRO A 26 1.08 -9.18 -1.97
C PRO A 26 1.94 -8.04 -1.41
N GLY A 27 1.93 -7.82 -0.09
CA GLY A 27 2.66 -6.75 0.58
C GLY A 27 1.96 -5.40 0.40
N HIS A 28 0.62 -5.41 0.39
CA HIS A 28 -0.21 -4.26 0.09
C HIS A 28 -0.33 -3.33 1.31
N GLY A 29 0.63 -2.41 1.46
CA GLY A 29 0.48 -1.27 2.39
C GLY A 29 1.71 -0.87 3.20
N HIS A 30 2.80 -1.63 3.14
CA HIS A 30 4.04 -1.32 3.88
C HIS A 30 5.25 -0.95 3.01
N SER A 31 5.07 -0.91 1.68
CA SER A 31 6.14 -0.50 0.78
C SER A 31 6.53 0.96 1.00
N ILE A 32 7.84 1.21 1.11
CA ILE A 32 8.41 2.56 1.14
C ILE A 32 8.00 3.33 -0.12
N ALA A 33 8.04 2.69 -1.30
CA ALA A 33 7.58 3.32 -2.53
C ALA A 33 6.12 3.80 -2.43
N GLY A 34 5.23 2.95 -1.89
CA GLY A 34 3.81 3.28 -1.69
C GLY A 34 3.60 4.49 -0.78
N TRP A 35 4.27 4.53 0.37
CA TRP A 35 4.13 5.64 1.32
C TRP A 35 4.79 6.94 0.84
N THR A 36 5.94 6.86 0.18
CA THR A 36 6.61 8.05 -0.36
C THR A 36 5.79 8.68 -1.49
N GLY A 37 5.30 7.88 -2.44
CA GLY A 37 4.47 8.37 -3.54
C GLY A 37 3.17 9.02 -3.06
N SER A 38 2.42 8.33 -2.20
CA SER A 38 1.15 8.84 -1.66
C SER A 38 1.37 10.07 -0.76
N GLY A 39 2.40 10.05 0.09
CA GLY A 39 2.76 11.17 0.96
C GLY A 39 3.10 12.45 0.18
N LEU A 40 3.83 12.33 -0.94
CA LEU A 40 4.15 13.48 -1.78
C LEU A 40 2.88 14.10 -2.40
N VAL A 41 1.99 13.25 -2.93
CA VAL A 41 0.73 13.72 -3.53
C VAL A 41 -0.15 14.41 -2.49
N PHE A 42 -0.30 13.84 -1.30
CA PHE A 42 -1.07 14.47 -0.22
C PHE A 42 -0.49 15.83 0.16
N LEU A 43 0.84 15.92 0.30
CA LEU A 43 1.50 17.19 0.63
C LEU A 43 1.28 18.23 -0.46
N GLY A 44 1.39 17.84 -1.73
CA GLY A 44 1.14 18.72 -2.88
C GLY A 44 -0.31 19.23 -2.93
N VAL A 45 -1.29 18.36 -2.65
CA VAL A 45 -2.71 18.73 -2.57
C VAL A 45 -2.96 19.70 -1.41
N ILE A 46 -2.36 19.49 -0.24
CA ILE A 46 -2.49 20.41 0.90
C ILE A 46 -1.94 21.80 0.53
N ILE A 47 -0.72 21.85 -0.02
CA ILE A 47 -0.08 23.11 -0.42
C ILE A 47 -0.89 23.81 -1.53
N GLY A 48 -1.36 23.06 -2.52
CA GLY A 48 -2.19 23.58 -3.60
C GLY A 48 -3.53 24.14 -3.09
N THR A 49 -4.17 23.44 -2.15
CA THR A 49 -5.42 23.89 -1.53
C THR A 49 -5.22 25.18 -0.74
N ILE A 50 -4.15 25.27 0.06
CA ILE A 50 -3.80 26.50 0.79
C ILE A 50 -3.52 27.64 -0.20
N GLY A 51 -2.74 27.38 -1.26
CA GLY A 51 -2.45 28.37 -2.31
C GLY A 51 -3.73 28.89 -2.98
N ASN A 52 -4.69 28.01 -3.26
CA ASN A 52 -5.98 28.38 -3.84
C ASN A 52 -6.84 29.22 -2.88
N VAL A 53 -6.93 28.83 -1.60
CA VAL A 53 -7.70 29.58 -0.58
C VAL A 53 -7.13 30.99 -0.37
N LEU A 54 -5.81 31.14 -0.44
CA LEU A 54 -5.14 32.43 -0.30
C LEU A 54 -5.07 33.23 -1.61
N PHE A 55 -5.68 32.76 -2.71
CA PHE A 55 -5.56 33.34 -4.05
C PHE A 55 -4.09 33.57 -4.51
N SER A 56 -3.17 32.76 -3.99
CA SER A 56 -1.76 32.80 -4.33
C SER A 56 -1.46 31.83 -5.47
N TRP A 57 -1.54 32.34 -6.70
CA TRP A 57 -1.21 31.58 -7.91
C TRP A 57 0.16 30.89 -7.86
N PRO A 58 1.25 31.54 -7.39
CA PRO A 58 2.55 30.86 -7.29
C PRO A 58 2.52 29.63 -6.39
N MET A 59 1.86 29.73 -5.22
CA MET A 59 1.78 28.64 -4.25
C MET A 59 0.91 27.48 -4.77
N PHE A 60 -0.14 27.79 -5.51
CA PHE A 60 -0.95 26.78 -6.19
C PHE A 60 -0.12 25.96 -7.21
N PHE A 61 0.68 26.63 -8.05
CA PHE A 61 1.53 25.93 -9.02
C PHE A 61 2.65 25.11 -8.37
N VAL A 62 3.19 25.56 -7.23
CA VAL A 62 4.13 24.75 -6.44
C VAL A 62 3.45 23.46 -5.95
N GLY A 63 2.24 23.56 -5.40
CA GLY A 63 1.46 22.39 -4.98
C GLY A 63 1.18 21.44 -6.14
N ALA A 64 0.75 21.96 -7.29
CA ALA A 64 0.53 21.18 -8.51
C ALA A 64 1.80 20.46 -8.99
N GLY A 65 2.95 21.14 -8.94
CA GLY A 65 4.25 20.53 -9.27
C GLY A 65 4.59 19.35 -8.35
N ILE A 66 4.36 19.49 -7.04
CA ILE A 66 4.60 18.41 -6.07
C ILE A 66 3.69 17.20 -6.33
N VAL A 67 2.43 17.42 -6.70
CA VAL A 67 1.51 16.34 -7.08
C VAL A 67 2.04 15.54 -8.27
N VAL A 68 2.63 16.21 -9.26
CA VAL A 68 3.25 15.53 -10.43
C VAL A 68 4.53 14.78 -10.04
N LEU A 69 5.32 15.32 -9.10
CA LEU A 69 6.54 14.65 -8.60
C LEU A 69 6.23 13.36 -7.82
N GLY A 70 5.04 13.22 -7.22
CA GLY A 70 4.67 12.05 -6.43
C GLY A 70 4.69 10.73 -7.22
N PRO A 71 3.96 10.61 -8.35
CA PRO A 71 4.03 9.46 -9.23
C PRO A 71 5.44 9.19 -9.77
N ILE A 72 6.20 10.25 -10.07
CA ILE A 72 7.58 10.12 -10.55
C ILE A 72 8.45 9.45 -9.49
N ALA A 73 8.40 9.94 -8.25
CA ALA A 73 9.12 9.34 -7.12
C ALA A 73 8.67 7.89 -6.87
N PHE A 74 7.36 7.62 -6.95
CA PHE A 74 6.82 6.26 -6.82
C PHE A 74 7.41 5.31 -7.87
N LEU A 75 7.43 5.70 -9.14
CA LEU A 75 7.97 4.87 -10.22
C LEU A 75 9.47 4.61 -10.04
N ILE A 76 10.24 5.62 -9.64
CA ILE A 76 11.68 5.47 -9.37
C ILE A 76 11.91 4.50 -8.20
N LEU A 77 11.20 4.67 -7.08
CA LEU A 77 11.35 3.82 -5.90
C LEU A 77 10.90 2.38 -6.18
N ASN A 78 9.85 2.21 -6.99
CA ASN A 78 9.40 0.89 -7.42
C ASN A 78 10.46 0.21 -8.31
N ALA A 79 11.07 0.95 -9.24
CA ALA A 79 12.15 0.46 -10.07
C ALA A 79 13.42 0.08 -9.26
N CYS A 80 13.68 0.77 -8.15
CA CYS A 80 14.75 0.42 -7.21
C CYS A 80 14.44 -0.80 -6.32
N GLY A 81 13.29 -1.47 -6.49
CA GLY A 81 12.91 -2.64 -5.69
C GLY A 81 12.43 -2.32 -4.27
N LEU A 82 12.09 -1.04 -4.00
CA LEU A 82 11.44 -0.59 -2.76
C LEU A 82 9.91 -0.69 -2.83
N GLY A 83 9.38 -1.30 -3.90
CA GLY A 83 7.98 -1.64 -4.10
C GLY A 83 7.46 -2.68 -3.10
N ALA A 84 6.20 -3.09 -3.28
CA ALA A 84 5.57 -4.11 -2.45
C ALA A 84 6.34 -5.45 -2.56
N LYS A 85 6.64 -6.06 -1.41
CA LYS A 85 7.30 -7.36 -1.33
C LYS A 85 6.29 -8.35 -0.75
N PRO A 86 6.02 -9.49 -1.43
CA PRO A 86 5.19 -10.54 -0.86
C PRO A 86 5.74 -11.00 0.49
N HIS A 87 4.89 -11.17 1.49
CA HIS A 87 5.33 -11.63 2.81
C HIS A 87 5.33 -13.17 2.82
N HIS A 88 6.50 -13.78 2.64
CA HIS A 88 6.62 -15.24 2.65
C HIS A 88 6.55 -15.75 4.10
N ASN A 89 5.36 -16.21 4.50
CA ASN A 89 5.17 -16.90 5.76
C ASN A 89 5.86 -18.27 5.70
N HIS A 90 7.07 -18.33 6.26
CA HIS A 90 7.81 -19.57 6.45
C HIS A 90 7.10 -20.39 7.52
N LEU A 91 6.49 -21.48 7.09
CA LEU A 91 5.92 -22.46 7.99
C LEU A 91 7.09 -23.23 8.63
N PRO A 92 7.01 -23.63 9.91
CA PRO A 92 8.08 -24.37 10.56
C PRO A 92 8.36 -25.67 9.78
N PRO A 93 9.64 -26.06 9.62
CA PRO A 93 9.99 -27.32 8.98
C PRO A 93 9.46 -28.51 9.81
N ARG A 94 9.02 -29.52 9.06
CA ARG A 94 8.42 -30.82 9.42
C ARG A 94 9.01 -31.46 10.68
#